data_AF-A0A960W4U1-F1
#
_entry.id   AF-A0A960W4U1-F1
#
_cell.length_a   1.000
_cell.length_b   1.000
_cell.length_c   1.000
_cell.angle_alpha   90.00
_cell.angle_beta   90.00
_cell.angle_gamma   90.00
#
_symmetry.space_group_name_H-M   'P 1'
#
loop_
_entity.id
_entity.type
_entity.pdbx_description
1 polymer ?
#
loop_
_entity_poly.entity_id
_entity_poly.type
_entity_poly.pdbx_seq_one_letter_code
_entity_poly.pdbx_strand_id
1 'polypeptide(L)'
;MAIPKFRNHPIIKEFNGLKKFFRSHETSTSKKRVYDFNKFAELITTNEQEVAFDILGSVNFGQAKENSDTDLVIYLNCSEHDTGECDPGNCPNVHKFRTMLHENLKNEYGQSYSIEIVDCINLNQLDHALKNRDLDSMSLIRFGFYRSICRGINRKVLRKYEAKLSMDDELCQMIEASLADCFLGFIHSSQHTYSFKKYVDRLEEDGFKVPLSMAQKINSYLRV
;
A
#
# COMPACT_ATOMS: atom_id res chain seq x y z
N MET A 1 5.83 0.24 10.58
CA MET A 1 6.48 0.16 9.26
C MET A 1 7.15 -1.20 9.13
N ALA A 2 7.15 -1.78 7.94
CA ALA A 2 7.47 -3.19 7.71
C ALA A 2 8.97 -3.51 7.58
N ILE A 3 9.74 -2.66 6.90
CA ILE A 3 11.18 -2.85 6.65
C ILE A 3 11.98 -1.87 7.51
N PRO A 4 12.55 -2.26 8.66
CA PRO A 4 13.12 -1.33 9.64
C PRO A 4 14.19 -0.39 9.09
N LYS A 5 14.95 -0.83 8.07
CA LYS A 5 16.05 -0.07 7.47
C LYS A 5 15.60 1.27 6.88
N PHE A 6 14.40 1.33 6.30
CA PHE A 6 13.85 2.56 5.73
C PHE A 6 13.16 3.49 6.74
N ARG A 7 13.16 3.14 8.03
CA ARG A 7 12.34 3.85 9.05
C ARG A 7 12.77 5.29 9.25
N ASN A 8 14.07 5.50 9.16
CA ASN A 8 14.70 6.75 9.49
C ASN A 8 14.87 7.67 8.29
N HIS A 9 14.54 7.20 7.07
CA HIS A 9 14.54 8.04 5.89
C HIS A 9 13.60 9.25 6.12
N PRO A 10 14.07 10.50 5.95
CA PRO A 10 13.33 11.69 6.34
C PRO A 10 11.92 11.76 5.74
N ILE A 11 11.80 11.51 4.44
CA ILE A 11 10.54 11.57 3.70
C ILE A 11 9.55 10.51 4.20
N ILE A 12 10.03 9.30 4.49
CA ILE A 12 9.19 8.18 4.96
C ILE A 12 8.70 8.45 6.38
N LYS A 13 9.58 9.00 7.22
CA LYS A 13 9.25 9.39 8.60
C LYS A 13 8.20 10.49 8.63
N GLU A 14 8.34 11.50 7.77
CA GLU A 14 7.38 12.59 7.63
C GLU A 14 6.02 12.07 7.14
N PHE A 15 6.00 11.34 6.03
CA PHE A 15 4.78 10.72 5.50
C PHE A 15 4.05 9.87 6.55
N ASN A 16 4.78 8.97 7.24
CA ASN A 16 4.18 8.11 8.25
C ASN A 16 3.72 8.88 9.48
N GLY A 17 4.38 10.01 9.81
CA GLY A 17 3.94 10.93 10.85
C GLY A 17 2.59 11.57 10.52
N LEU A 18 2.44 12.07 9.30
CA LEU A 18 1.18 12.63 8.80
C LEU A 18 0.09 11.56 8.76
N LYS A 19 0.38 10.39 8.17
CA LYS A 19 -0.55 9.26 8.14
C LYS A 19 -1.01 8.85 9.53
N LYS A 20 -0.11 8.81 10.52
CA LYS A 20 -0.46 8.48 11.91
C LYS A 20 -1.44 9.49 12.51
N PHE A 21 -1.27 10.78 12.22
CA PHE A 21 -2.17 11.84 12.67
C PHE A 21 -3.58 11.68 12.08
N PHE A 22 -3.70 11.46 10.76
CA PHE A 22 -5.02 11.23 10.16
C PHE A 22 -5.66 9.95 10.70
N ARG A 23 -4.88 8.88 10.89
CA ARG A 23 -5.39 7.62 11.44
C ARG A 23 -5.79 7.68 12.92
N SER A 24 -5.33 8.66 13.70
CA SER A 24 -5.87 8.83 15.07
C SER A 24 -7.31 9.34 15.06
N HIS A 25 -7.78 9.83 13.91
CA HIS A 25 -9.14 10.29 13.66
C HIS A 25 -9.78 9.43 12.56
N GLU A 26 -9.50 8.12 12.58
CA GLU A 26 -9.92 7.20 11.52
C GLU A 26 -11.45 7.02 11.50
N THR A 27 -12.04 7.23 10.31
CA THR A 27 -13.49 7.14 10.07
C THR A 27 -14.01 5.72 10.26
N SER A 28 -15.30 5.58 10.59
CA SER A 28 -15.98 4.29 10.65
C SER A 28 -15.89 3.55 9.32
N THR A 29 -16.02 4.25 8.20
CA THR A 29 -15.89 3.69 6.85
C THR A 29 -14.51 3.11 6.59
N SER A 30 -13.42 3.80 6.96
CA SER A 30 -12.07 3.24 6.82
C SER A 30 -11.87 1.99 7.68
N LYS A 31 -12.35 1.99 8.92
CA LYS A 31 -12.29 0.81 9.81
C LYS A 31 -13.03 -0.37 9.21
N LYS A 32 -14.26 -0.14 8.72
CA LYS A 32 -15.09 -1.17 8.10
C LYS A 32 -14.41 -1.78 6.87
N ARG A 33 -13.91 -0.96 5.95
CA ARG A 33 -13.21 -1.47 4.74
C ARG A 33 -12.01 -2.32 5.10
N VAL A 34 -11.20 -1.88 6.08
CA VAL A 34 -10.05 -2.67 6.53
C VAL A 34 -10.50 -3.98 7.16
N TYR A 35 -11.58 -3.98 7.92
CA TYR A 35 -12.18 -5.21 8.44
C TYR A 35 -12.62 -6.14 7.30
N ASP A 36 -13.38 -5.65 6.33
CA ASP A 36 -13.85 -6.42 5.17
C ASP A 36 -12.67 -7.05 4.40
N PHE A 37 -11.61 -6.28 4.17
CA PHE A 37 -10.40 -6.76 3.51
C PHE A 37 -9.65 -7.82 4.32
N ASN A 38 -9.58 -7.70 5.66
CA ASN A 38 -9.01 -8.76 6.49
C ASN A 38 -9.85 -10.04 6.43
N LYS A 39 -11.18 -9.92 6.40
CA LYS A 39 -12.09 -11.07 6.25
C LYS A 39 -11.93 -11.75 4.90
N PHE A 40 -11.88 -10.97 3.83
CA PHE A 40 -11.58 -11.52 2.50
C PHE A 40 -10.22 -12.22 2.46
N ALA A 41 -9.18 -11.66 3.09
CA ALA A 41 -7.86 -12.28 3.17
C ALA A 41 -7.87 -13.62 3.92
N GLU A 42 -8.67 -13.75 4.99
CA GLU A 42 -8.86 -15.02 5.72
C GLU A 42 -9.48 -16.10 4.81
N LEU A 43 -10.47 -15.72 3.98
CA LEU A 43 -11.14 -16.64 3.05
C LEU A 43 -10.20 -17.14 1.95
N ILE A 44 -9.48 -16.24 1.28
CA ILE A 44 -8.60 -16.64 0.16
C ILE A 44 -7.39 -17.47 0.62
N THR A 45 -6.88 -17.21 1.83
CA THR A 45 -5.76 -17.99 2.40
C THR A 45 -6.18 -19.45 2.65
N THR A 46 -7.47 -19.68 2.94
CA THR A 46 -8.01 -21.04 3.14
C THR A 46 -8.03 -21.86 1.84
N ASN A 47 -8.01 -21.20 0.67
CA ASN A 47 -7.99 -21.83 -0.65
C ASN A 47 -6.55 -22.02 -1.20
N GLU A 48 -5.54 -22.07 -0.33
CA GLU A 48 -4.12 -22.26 -0.66
C GLU A 48 -3.48 -21.19 -1.56
N GLN A 49 -4.14 -20.05 -1.77
CA GLN A 49 -3.55 -18.92 -2.50
C GLN A 49 -2.81 -17.98 -1.54
N GLU A 50 -1.49 -17.90 -1.68
CA GLU A 50 -0.66 -16.90 -1.00
C GLU A 50 -0.88 -15.51 -1.62
N VAL A 51 -1.93 -14.81 -1.18
CA VAL A 51 -2.20 -13.43 -1.62
C VAL A 51 -2.14 -12.46 -0.45
N ALA A 52 -1.43 -11.35 -0.66
CA ALA A 52 -1.46 -10.19 0.22
C ALA A 52 -1.74 -8.93 -0.60
N PHE A 53 -2.09 -7.85 0.08
CA PHE A 53 -2.29 -6.59 -0.59
C PHE A 53 -2.05 -5.41 0.34
N ASP A 54 -1.66 -4.29 -0.25
CA ASP A 54 -1.46 -3.02 0.40
C ASP A 54 -2.55 -2.05 -0.01
N ILE A 55 -3.16 -1.39 0.98
CA ILE A 55 -4.18 -0.37 0.74
C ILE A 55 -3.50 1.00 0.66
N LEU A 56 -3.86 1.80 -0.35
CA LEU A 56 -3.44 3.20 -0.52
C LEU A 56 -4.60 4.19 -0.29
N GLY A 57 -4.34 5.45 -0.63
CA GLY A 57 -5.35 6.51 -0.65
C GLY A 57 -6.07 6.74 0.67
N SER A 58 -7.37 7.04 0.58
CA SER A 58 -8.18 7.47 1.73
C SER A 58 -8.21 6.42 2.85
N VAL A 59 -8.26 5.13 2.51
CA VAL A 59 -8.31 4.05 3.51
C VAL A 59 -6.95 3.84 4.20
N ASN A 60 -5.84 4.08 3.50
CA ASN A 60 -4.50 4.09 4.10
C ASN A 60 -4.34 5.21 5.15
N PHE A 61 -4.91 6.39 4.88
CA PHE A 61 -4.93 7.53 5.80
C PHE A 61 -6.04 7.47 6.86
N GLY A 62 -6.98 6.54 6.72
CA GLY A 62 -8.11 6.40 7.64
C GLY A 62 -9.22 7.44 7.42
N GLN A 63 -9.25 8.08 6.26
CA GLN A 63 -10.11 9.23 5.96
C GLN A 63 -11.11 8.91 4.84
N ALA A 64 -11.51 7.64 4.68
CA ALA A 64 -12.47 7.25 3.65
C ALA A 64 -13.89 7.64 4.03
N LYS A 65 -14.67 8.05 3.02
CA LYS A 65 -16.13 8.21 3.07
C LYS A 65 -16.80 7.11 2.23
N GLU A 66 -18.12 6.98 2.33
CA GLU A 66 -18.87 5.90 1.68
C GLU A 66 -18.60 5.79 0.18
N ASN A 67 -18.53 6.93 -0.51
CA ASN A 67 -18.26 7.04 -1.94
C ASN A 67 -16.77 7.04 -2.32
N SER A 68 -15.86 6.91 -1.35
CA SER A 68 -14.43 6.85 -1.68
C SER A 68 -14.11 5.56 -2.42
N ASP A 69 -13.22 5.62 -3.39
CA ASP A 69 -12.51 4.47 -3.93
C ASP A 69 -11.61 3.80 -2.88
N THR A 70 -11.17 2.57 -3.18
CA THR A 70 -10.11 1.90 -2.45
C THR A 70 -9.08 1.34 -3.41
N ASP A 71 -7.89 1.93 -3.36
CA ASP A 71 -6.75 1.55 -4.18
C ASP A 71 -5.95 0.44 -3.51
N LEU A 72 -5.61 -0.59 -4.29
CA LEU A 72 -4.90 -1.79 -3.85
C LEU A 72 -3.64 -2.04 -4.69
N VAL A 73 -2.54 -2.36 -4.01
CA VAL A 73 -1.42 -3.12 -4.61
C VAL A 73 -1.59 -4.57 -4.22
N ILE A 74 -1.50 -5.48 -5.18
CA ILE A 74 -1.62 -6.92 -4.92
C ILE A 74 -0.25 -7.59 -4.97
N TYR A 75 -0.04 -8.57 -4.09
CA TYR A 75 1.11 -9.45 -4.07
C TYR A 75 0.63 -10.89 -4.22
N LEU A 76 0.99 -11.54 -5.32
CA LEU A 76 0.64 -12.94 -5.60
C LEU A 76 1.66 -13.58 -6.56
N ASN A 77 1.59 -14.89 -6.74
CA ASN A 77 2.33 -15.58 -7.80
C ASN A 77 1.49 -15.64 -9.07
N CYS A 78 2.01 -15.19 -10.21
CA CYS A 78 1.26 -15.19 -11.47
C CYS A 78 1.01 -16.58 -12.03
N SER A 79 2.04 -17.42 -12.03
CA SER A 79 1.95 -18.86 -12.29
C SER A 79 3.12 -19.57 -11.59
N GLU A 80 3.15 -20.90 -11.67
CA GLU A 80 4.23 -21.70 -11.10
C GLU A 80 5.53 -21.38 -11.87
N HIS A 81 6.52 -20.84 -11.16
CA HIS A 81 7.85 -20.44 -11.68
C HIS A 81 7.93 -19.21 -12.59
N ASP A 82 6.82 -18.57 -12.95
CA ASP A 82 6.90 -17.34 -13.74
C ASP A 82 7.51 -16.18 -12.95
N THR A 83 8.60 -15.62 -13.47
CA THR A 83 9.32 -14.47 -12.91
C THR A 83 9.13 -13.19 -13.74
N GLY A 84 8.15 -13.17 -14.65
CA GLY A 84 7.76 -12.00 -15.41
C GLY A 84 7.07 -10.94 -14.54
N GLU A 85 6.94 -9.75 -15.11
CA GLU A 85 6.18 -8.64 -14.52
C GLU A 85 4.72 -9.02 -14.32
N CYS A 86 4.14 -8.56 -13.21
CA CYS A 86 2.72 -8.77 -12.96
C CYS A 86 1.91 -7.69 -13.67
N ASP A 87 1.30 -8.03 -14.79
CA ASP A 87 0.27 -7.20 -15.42
C ASP A 87 -1.02 -8.00 -15.66
N PRO A 88 -2.18 -7.32 -15.84
CA PRO A 88 -3.45 -8.01 -16.06
C PRO A 88 -3.50 -8.91 -17.30
N GLY A 89 -2.63 -8.70 -18.29
CA GLY A 89 -2.55 -9.52 -19.50
C GLY A 89 -1.70 -10.78 -19.32
N ASN A 90 -0.68 -10.71 -18.47
CA ASN A 90 0.32 -11.76 -18.27
C ASN A 90 0.13 -12.55 -16.97
N CYS A 91 -0.80 -12.13 -16.10
CA CYS A 91 -0.99 -12.74 -14.78
C CYS A 91 -2.41 -13.30 -14.56
N PRO A 92 -2.67 -14.58 -14.90
CA PRO A 92 -4.00 -15.19 -14.76
C PRO A 92 -4.58 -15.12 -13.34
N ASN A 93 -3.72 -15.18 -12.32
CA ASN A 93 -4.14 -15.13 -10.93
C ASN A 93 -4.61 -13.74 -10.48
N VAL A 94 -4.16 -12.65 -11.12
CA VAL A 94 -4.73 -11.31 -10.87
C VAL A 94 -6.19 -11.24 -11.32
N HIS A 95 -6.51 -11.81 -12.49
CA HIS A 95 -7.88 -11.82 -12.97
C HIS A 95 -8.80 -12.63 -12.04
N LYS A 96 -8.37 -13.83 -11.64
CA LYS A 96 -9.10 -14.66 -10.67
C LYS A 96 -9.32 -13.94 -9.35
N PHE A 97 -8.26 -13.33 -8.81
CA PHE A 97 -8.35 -12.54 -7.58
C PHE A 97 -9.35 -11.39 -7.70
N ARG A 98 -9.32 -10.65 -8.82
CA ARG A 98 -10.24 -9.54 -9.07
C ARG A 98 -11.69 -10.01 -9.07
N THR A 99 -11.99 -11.11 -9.76
CA THR A 99 -13.34 -11.70 -9.79
C THR A 99 -13.78 -12.12 -8.39
N MET A 100 -12.94 -12.87 -7.66
CA MET A 100 -13.25 -13.29 -6.29
C MET A 100 -13.47 -12.10 -5.37
N LEU A 101 -12.63 -11.07 -5.45
CA LEU A 101 -12.75 -9.88 -4.62
C LEU A 101 -14.09 -9.16 -4.86
N HIS A 102 -14.46 -8.97 -6.13
CA HIS A 102 -15.74 -8.34 -6.49
C HIS A 102 -16.94 -9.17 -6.04
N GLU A 103 -16.91 -10.50 -6.25
CA GLU A 103 -18.00 -11.39 -5.87
C GLU A 103 -18.17 -11.44 -4.35
N ASN A 104 -17.09 -11.59 -3.59
CA ASN A 104 -17.17 -11.64 -2.13
C ASN A 104 -17.64 -10.30 -1.55
N LEU A 105 -17.05 -9.18 -1.97
CA LEU A 105 -17.42 -7.86 -1.44
C LEU A 105 -18.86 -7.46 -1.78
N LYS A 106 -19.34 -7.84 -2.96
CA LYS A 106 -20.73 -7.58 -3.36
C LYS A 106 -21.73 -8.54 -2.70
N ASN A 107 -21.45 -9.84 -2.72
CA ASN A 107 -22.43 -10.86 -2.34
C ASN A 107 -22.43 -11.16 -0.84
N GLU A 108 -21.27 -11.22 -0.19
CA GLU A 108 -21.17 -11.55 1.24
C GLU A 108 -21.31 -10.32 2.12
N TYR A 109 -20.71 -9.20 1.71
CA TYR A 109 -20.64 -7.99 2.53
C TYR A 109 -21.63 -6.91 2.10
N GLY A 110 -22.36 -7.09 1.00
CA GLY A 110 -23.34 -6.12 0.48
C GLY A 110 -22.73 -4.75 0.19
N GLN A 111 -21.44 -4.69 -0.15
CA GLN A 111 -20.70 -3.44 -0.32
C GLN A 111 -20.74 -2.95 -1.77
N SER A 112 -20.80 -1.63 -1.94
CA SER A 112 -20.90 -0.95 -3.24
C SER A 112 -19.74 0.01 -3.53
N TYR A 113 -18.65 -0.03 -2.75
CA TYR A 113 -17.53 0.89 -2.97
C TYR A 113 -16.63 0.41 -4.11
N SER A 114 -16.09 1.37 -4.86
CA SER A 114 -15.18 1.10 -5.97
C SER A 114 -13.84 0.58 -5.44
N ILE A 115 -13.27 -0.38 -6.16
CA ILE A 115 -11.95 -0.93 -5.89
C ILE A 115 -11.13 -0.79 -7.15
N GLU A 116 -9.95 -0.22 -6.98
CA GLU A 116 -8.98 -0.06 -8.06
C GLU A 116 -7.71 -0.83 -7.71
N ILE A 117 -7.31 -1.73 -8.60
CA ILE A 117 -6.02 -2.41 -8.49
C ILE A 117 -5.03 -1.53 -9.24
N VAL A 118 -4.20 -0.80 -8.49
CA VAL A 118 -3.28 0.19 -9.04
C VAL A 118 -1.92 -0.39 -9.38
N ASP A 119 -1.55 -1.50 -8.74
CA ASP A 119 -0.33 -2.23 -9.08
C ASP A 119 -0.42 -3.70 -8.66
N CYS A 120 0.45 -4.52 -9.24
CA CYS A 120 0.65 -5.90 -8.86
C CYS A 120 2.14 -6.23 -8.82
N ILE A 121 2.55 -6.99 -7.80
CA ILE A 121 3.92 -7.50 -7.67
C ILE A 121 3.86 -9.04 -7.70
N ASN A 122 4.54 -9.60 -8.71
CA ASN A 122 4.73 -11.04 -8.81
C ASN A 122 5.74 -11.49 -7.74
N LEU A 123 5.28 -12.31 -6.79
CA LEU A 123 6.07 -12.75 -5.66
C LEU A 123 7.24 -13.69 -6.06
N ASN A 124 7.14 -14.38 -7.20
CA ASN A 124 8.25 -15.16 -7.76
C ASN A 124 9.34 -14.25 -8.34
N GLN A 125 8.94 -13.21 -9.08
CA GLN A 125 9.87 -12.20 -9.60
C GLN A 125 10.60 -11.49 -8.44
N LEU A 126 9.86 -11.08 -7.42
CA LEU A 126 10.42 -10.46 -6.22
C LEU A 126 11.40 -11.41 -5.50
N ASP A 127 11.05 -12.69 -5.37
CA ASP A 127 11.95 -13.67 -4.75
C ASP A 127 13.26 -13.82 -5.54
N HIS A 128 13.16 -13.86 -6.87
CA HIS A 128 14.30 -13.94 -7.77
C HIS A 128 15.19 -12.69 -7.66
N ALA A 129 14.59 -11.49 -7.68
CA ALA A 129 15.31 -10.23 -7.54
C ALA A 129 16.06 -10.13 -6.20
N LEU A 130 15.41 -10.52 -5.10
CA LEU A 130 16.03 -10.55 -3.78
C LEU A 130 17.17 -11.57 -3.68
N LYS A 131 17.03 -12.74 -4.30
CA LYS A 131 18.09 -13.78 -4.31
C LYS A 131 19.32 -13.34 -5.10
N ASN A 132 19.11 -12.68 -6.23
CA ASN A 132 20.19 -12.29 -7.14
C ASN A 132 20.70 -10.86 -6.89
N ARG A 133 20.13 -10.15 -5.91
CA ARG A 133 20.45 -8.75 -5.60
C ARG A 133 20.29 -7.85 -6.83
N ASP A 134 19.22 -8.09 -7.59
CA ASP A 134 18.93 -7.37 -8.83
C ASP A 134 18.48 -5.93 -8.53
N LEU A 135 19.42 -5.00 -8.64
CA LEU A 135 19.24 -3.58 -8.31
C LEU A 135 18.33 -2.84 -9.28
N ASP A 136 18.25 -3.35 -10.52
CA ASP A 136 17.42 -2.77 -11.57
C ASP A 136 15.99 -3.33 -11.51
N SER A 137 15.71 -4.23 -10.58
CA SER A 137 14.38 -4.82 -10.44
C SER A 137 13.36 -3.81 -9.90
N MET A 138 12.48 -3.37 -10.79
CA MET A 138 11.33 -2.53 -10.43
C MET A 138 10.41 -3.20 -9.41
N SER A 139 10.30 -4.54 -9.42
CA SER A 139 9.53 -5.28 -8.41
C SER A 139 10.09 -5.08 -7.00
N LEU A 140 11.42 -5.06 -6.85
CA LEU A 140 12.11 -4.87 -5.58
C LEU A 140 11.95 -3.44 -5.06
N ILE A 141 12.16 -2.45 -5.94
CA ILE A 141 12.01 -1.02 -5.60
C ILE A 141 10.56 -0.73 -5.20
N ARG A 142 9.58 -1.15 -6.01
CA ARG A 142 8.15 -0.96 -5.70
C ARG A 142 7.74 -1.67 -4.42
N PHE A 143 8.24 -2.88 -4.17
CA PHE A 143 8.02 -3.58 -2.91
C PHE A 143 8.53 -2.75 -1.73
N GLY A 144 9.80 -2.29 -1.75
CA GLY A 144 10.36 -1.44 -0.71
C GLY A 144 9.54 -0.18 -0.46
N PHE A 145 9.07 0.46 -1.54
CA PHE A 145 8.24 1.65 -1.50
C PHE A 145 6.90 1.39 -0.82
N TYR A 146 6.08 0.46 -1.33
CA TYR A 146 4.75 0.18 -0.77
C TYR A 146 4.82 -0.31 0.67
N ARG A 147 5.79 -1.16 1.01
CA ARG A 147 6.00 -1.64 2.38
C ARG A 147 6.38 -0.53 3.37
N SER A 148 6.86 0.61 2.87
CA SER A 148 7.23 1.77 3.69
C SER A 148 6.05 2.71 3.97
N ILE A 149 5.07 2.80 3.08
CA ILE A 149 4.00 3.81 3.16
C ILE A 149 2.56 3.28 3.15
N CYS A 150 2.32 2.04 2.78
CA CYS A 150 0.96 1.51 2.68
C CYS A 150 0.49 0.84 3.99
N ARG A 151 -0.80 0.48 3.99
CA ARG A 151 -1.44 -0.32 5.04
C ARG A 151 -1.64 -1.74 4.52
N GLY A 152 -0.80 -2.65 4.99
CA GLY A 152 -0.81 -4.05 4.53
C GLY A 152 -1.89 -4.90 5.17
N ILE A 153 -2.49 -5.75 4.34
CA ILE A 153 -3.44 -6.83 4.67
C ILE A 153 -2.78 -8.17 4.33
N ASN A 154 -3.11 -9.21 5.11
CA ASN A 154 -2.47 -10.53 5.05
C ASN A 154 -0.92 -10.49 5.07
N ARG A 155 -0.35 -9.62 5.90
CA ARG A 155 1.10 -9.37 5.92
C ARG A 155 1.95 -10.62 6.19
N LYS A 156 1.37 -11.71 6.70
CA LYS A 156 2.07 -12.97 6.95
C LYS A 156 2.77 -13.48 5.68
N VAL A 157 2.11 -13.38 4.53
CA VAL A 157 2.66 -13.79 3.22
C VAL A 157 3.94 -12.99 2.88
N LEU A 158 3.96 -11.70 3.24
CA LEU A 158 5.04 -10.78 2.87
C LEU A 158 6.26 -10.86 3.80
N ARG A 159 6.13 -11.43 5.00
CA ARG A 159 7.19 -11.41 6.03
C ARG A 159 8.51 -12.00 5.54
N LYS A 160 8.47 -13.06 4.71
CA LYS A 160 9.68 -13.70 4.17
C LYS A 160 10.47 -12.74 3.29
N TYR A 161 9.80 -11.95 2.46
CA TYR A 161 10.41 -10.95 1.59
C TYR A 161 10.88 -9.71 2.37
N GLU A 162 10.06 -9.23 3.33
CA GLU A 162 10.42 -8.14 4.24
C GLU A 162 11.72 -8.47 5.00
N ALA A 163 11.85 -9.72 5.48
CA ALA A 163 13.02 -10.19 6.20
C ALA A 163 14.26 -10.29 5.30
N LYS A 164 14.14 -10.91 4.11
CA LYS A 164 15.25 -11.01 3.15
C LYS A 164 15.83 -9.64 2.81
N LEU A 165 14.97 -8.67 2.47
CA LEU A 165 15.43 -7.31 2.18
C LEU A 165 16.04 -6.63 3.41
N SER A 166 15.41 -6.76 4.58
CA SER A 166 15.91 -6.11 5.81
C SER A 166 17.25 -6.64 6.32
N MET A 167 17.65 -7.85 5.90
CA MET A 167 18.91 -8.50 6.30
C MET A 167 20.09 -8.15 5.39
N ASP A 168 19.84 -7.60 4.18
CA ASP A 168 20.89 -7.20 3.24
C ASP A 168 21.06 -5.67 3.28
N ASP A 169 21.97 -5.22 4.15
CA ASP A 169 22.21 -3.80 4.40
C ASP A 169 22.72 -3.06 3.17
N GLU A 170 23.58 -3.70 2.39
CA GLU A 170 24.12 -3.13 1.15
C GLU A 170 23.00 -2.99 0.12
N LEU A 171 22.17 -4.02 -0.08
CA LEU A 171 21.02 -3.92 -0.98
C LEU A 171 20.06 -2.81 -0.56
N CYS A 172 19.76 -2.70 0.74
CA CYS A 172 18.94 -1.61 1.27
C CYS A 172 19.52 -0.23 0.96
N GLN A 173 20.83 -0.03 1.12
CA GLN A 173 21.51 1.23 0.80
C GLN A 173 21.47 1.52 -0.70
N MET A 174 21.69 0.51 -1.54
CA MET A 174 21.72 0.66 -2.99
C MET A 174 20.35 1.08 -3.55
N ILE A 175 19.25 0.50 -3.05
CA ILE A 175 17.90 0.87 -3.52
C ILE A 175 17.33 2.10 -2.84
N GLU A 176 17.97 2.63 -1.79
CA GLU A 176 17.46 3.78 -1.02
C GLU A 176 17.27 5.03 -1.89
N ALA A 177 18.19 5.29 -2.82
CA ALA A 177 18.09 6.40 -3.77
C ALA A 177 16.86 6.26 -4.69
N SER A 178 16.68 5.09 -5.31
CA SER A 178 15.52 4.80 -6.17
C SER A 178 14.20 4.86 -5.41
N LEU A 179 14.19 4.45 -4.13
CA LEU A 179 13.05 4.60 -3.25
C LEU A 179 12.75 6.08 -2.98
N ALA A 180 13.77 6.89 -2.70
CA ALA A 180 13.62 8.33 -2.50
C ALA A 180 13.02 9.01 -3.74
N ASP A 181 13.47 8.63 -4.95
CA ASP A 181 12.91 9.13 -6.21
C ASP A 181 11.43 8.77 -6.37
N CYS A 182 11.06 7.52 -6.03
CA CYS A 182 9.67 7.09 -6.00
C CYS A 182 8.83 7.92 -5.01
N PHE A 183 9.37 8.24 -3.83
CA PHE A 183 8.69 9.12 -2.87
C PHE A 183 8.51 10.53 -3.39
N LEU A 184 9.54 11.13 -4.00
CA LEU A 184 9.45 12.47 -4.55
C LEU A 184 8.42 12.54 -5.67
N GLY A 185 8.45 11.60 -6.62
CA GLY A 185 7.45 11.51 -7.69
C GLY A 185 6.02 11.35 -7.15
N PHE A 186 5.83 10.55 -6.10
CA PHE A 186 4.54 10.39 -5.44
C PHE A 186 4.08 11.68 -4.74
N ILE A 187 4.98 12.37 -4.03
CA ILE A 187 4.70 13.62 -3.29
C ILE A 187 4.30 14.75 -4.23
N HIS A 188 5.04 14.91 -5.32
CA HIS A 188 4.81 15.97 -6.31
C HIS A 188 3.58 15.73 -7.19
N SER A 189 2.95 14.55 -7.09
CA SER A 189 1.73 14.29 -7.84
C SER A 189 0.59 15.21 -7.37
N SER A 190 -0.10 15.80 -8.34
CA SER A 190 -1.26 16.66 -8.07
C SER A 190 -2.37 15.91 -7.35
N GLN A 191 -2.53 14.61 -7.63
CA GLN A 191 -3.48 13.73 -6.97
C GLN A 191 -3.18 13.55 -5.48
N HIS A 192 -1.91 13.48 -5.10
CA HIS A 192 -1.50 13.36 -3.71
C HIS A 192 -1.76 14.65 -2.92
N THR A 193 -1.39 15.79 -3.49
CA THR A 193 -1.70 17.12 -2.92
C THR A 193 -3.21 17.30 -2.73
N TYR A 194 -4.00 16.95 -3.76
CA TYR A 194 -5.45 17.00 -3.68
C TYR A 194 -6.02 16.06 -2.61
N SER A 195 -5.40 14.90 -2.41
CA SER A 195 -5.81 13.93 -1.39
C SER A 195 -5.63 14.48 0.02
N PHE A 196 -4.52 15.17 0.31
CA PHE A 196 -4.32 15.82 1.61
C PHE A 196 -5.36 16.91 1.90
N LYS A 197 -5.73 17.71 0.90
CA LYS A 197 -6.81 18.69 1.04
C LYS A 197 -8.12 18.00 1.43
N LYS A 198 -8.51 16.94 0.70
CA LYS A 198 -9.69 16.12 1.03
C LYS A 198 -9.63 15.59 2.46
N TYR A 199 -8.47 15.15 2.94
CA TYR A 199 -8.35 14.60 4.29
C TYR A 199 -8.54 15.67 5.37
N VAL A 200 -8.01 16.87 5.16
CA VAL A 200 -8.22 18.01 6.07
C VAL A 200 -9.70 18.41 6.09
N ASP A 201 -10.31 18.60 4.91
CA ASP A 201 -11.72 18.99 4.80
C ASP A 201 -12.64 17.99 5.53
N ARG A 202 -12.38 16.68 5.40
CA ARG A 202 -13.13 15.62 6.08
C ARG A 202 -12.99 15.66 7.60
N LEU A 203 -11.78 15.92 8.13
CA LEU A 203 -11.58 16.07 9.57
C LEU A 203 -12.36 17.27 10.11
N GLU A 204 -12.35 18.39 9.38
CA GLU A 204 -13.03 19.61 9.80
C GLU A 204 -14.56 19.47 9.76
N GLU A 205 -15.09 18.76 8.75
CA GLU A 205 -16.51 18.39 8.67
C GLU A 205 -16.94 17.51 9.84
N ASP A 206 -16.07 16.60 10.31
CA ASP A 206 -16.29 15.78 11.51
C ASP A 206 -16.08 16.57 12.83
N GLY A 207 -15.92 17.89 12.74
CA GLY A 207 -15.79 18.80 13.88
C GLY A 207 -14.37 18.87 14.46
N PHE A 208 -13.39 18.23 13.84
CA PHE A 208 -12.01 18.23 14.30
C PHE A 208 -11.19 19.34 13.62
N LYS A 209 -10.73 20.31 14.41
CA LYS A 209 -9.83 21.36 13.91
C LYS A 209 -8.39 20.85 13.84
N VAL A 210 -7.80 20.91 12.65
CA VAL A 210 -6.38 20.56 12.48
C VAL A 210 -5.51 21.58 13.23
N PRO A 211 -4.66 21.14 14.18
CA PRO A 211 -3.78 22.05 14.91
C PRO A 211 -2.82 22.78 13.96
N LEU A 212 -2.51 24.05 14.25
CA LEU A 212 -1.63 24.88 13.41
C LEU A 212 -0.27 24.20 13.14
N SER A 213 0.30 23.55 14.15
CA SER A 213 1.56 22.80 14.03
C SER A 213 1.47 21.63 13.04
N MET A 214 0.29 21.02 12.88
CA MET A 214 0.06 19.97 11.89
C MET A 214 -0.22 20.55 10.50
N ALA A 215 -0.98 21.64 10.41
CA ALA A 215 -1.19 22.36 9.15
C ALA A 215 0.14 22.83 8.54
N GLN A 216 1.06 23.33 9.37
CA GLN A 216 2.42 23.69 8.96
C GLN A 216 3.21 22.48 8.43
N LYS A 217 3.11 21.31 9.10
CA LYS A 217 3.76 20.08 8.63
C LYS A 217 3.21 19.60 7.29
N ILE A 218 1.89 19.62 7.11
CA ILE A 218 1.25 19.25 5.83
C ILE A 218 1.74 20.19 4.72
N ASN A 219 1.74 21.50 4.95
CA ASN A 219 2.20 22.47 3.97
C ASN A 219 3.70 22.33 3.64
N SER A 220 4.53 22.02 4.64
CA SER A 220 5.95 21.76 4.42
C SER A 220 6.13 20.53 3.54
N TYR A 221 5.49 19.42 3.91
CA TYR A 221 5.56 18.14 3.22
C TYR A 221 5.14 18.21 1.75
N LEU A 222 4.08 18.97 1.42
CA LEU A 222 3.58 19.12 0.06
C LEU A 222 4.39 20.10 -0.82
N ARG A 223 5.38 20.78 -0.23
CA ARG A 223 6.27 21.73 -0.93
C ARG A 223 7.70 21.20 -1.11
N VAL A 224 8.04 20.09 -0.45
CA VAL A 224 9.24 19.28 -0.75
C VAL A 224 9.11 18.79 -2.16
#